data_AF-A0AAV9IMW1-F1
#
_entry.id   AF-A0AAV9IMW1-F1
#
_cell.length_a   1.000
_cell.length_b   1.000
_cell.length_c   1.000
_cell.angle_alpha   90.00
_cell.angle_beta   90.00
_cell.angle_gamma   90.00
#
_symmetry.space_group_name_H-M   'P 1'
#
loop_
_entity.id
_entity.type
_entity.pdbx_description
1 polymer ?
#
loop_
_entity_poly.entity_id
_entity_poly.type
_entity_poly.pdbx_seq_one_letter_code
_entity_poly.pdbx_strand_id
1 'polypeptide(L)'
;MSSAPTLRQQVLQLYREILRVAKTWKEPEEAQYIREEAYRLFHENKHITSQEEIEEKLFEGRTRLELGIHYKIPYPRPYHVVPGATGKTRDMIKPAYMASYPWDLSHSNTTTEAKRPRTRFEEDFDEEDNPLQVRRKPRGYQVGTS
;
A
#
# COMPACT_ATOMS: atom_id res chain seq x y z
N MET A 1 -20.05 34.36 -6.16
CA MET A 1 -20.10 32.97 -6.69
C MET A 1 -18.71 32.38 -6.52
N SER A 2 -18.55 31.30 -5.75
CA SER A 2 -17.22 30.66 -5.59
C SER A 2 -16.82 29.98 -6.89
N SER A 3 -15.64 30.31 -7.43
CA SER A 3 -15.07 29.62 -8.59
C SER A 3 -14.75 28.16 -8.23
N ALA A 4 -14.81 27.26 -9.21
CA ALA A 4 -14.45 25.86 -9.02
C ALA A 4 -12.97 25.73 -8.58
N PRO A 5 -12.64 24.78 -7.70
CA PRO A 5 -11.27 24.60 -7.24
C PRO A 5 -10.38 24.14 -8.40
N THR A 6 -9.26 24.85 -8.58
CA THR A 6 -8.20 24.49 -9.55
C THR A 6 -7.64 23.10 -9.23
N LEU A 7 -7.08 22.39 -10.23
CA LEU A 7 -6.46 21.08 -9.99
C LEU A 7 -5.42 21.12 -8.88
N ARG A 8 -4.58 22.16 -8.85
CA ARG A 8 -3.58 22.34 -7.79
C ARG A 8 -4.22 22.38 -6.40
N GLN A 9 -5.35 23.06 -6.25
CA GLN A 9 -6.08 23.09 -4.98
C GLN A 9 -6.62 21.69 -4.63
N GLN A 10 -7.18 20.97 -5.59
CA GLN A 10 -7.69 19.62 -5.38
C GLN A 10 -6.58 18.63 -4.97
N VAL A 11 -5.42 18.68 -5.62
CA VAL A 11 -4.25 17.85 -5.31
C VAL A 11 -3.77 18.12 -3.88
N LEU A 12 -3.60 19.40 -3.52
CA LEU A 12 -3.17 19.77 -2.17
C LEU A 12 -4.21 19.44 -1.11
N GLN A 13 -5.50 19.52 -1.44
CA GLN A 13 -6.57 19.11 -0.54
C GLN A 13 -6.50 17.61 -0.27
N LEU A 14 -6.42 16.79 -1.31
CA LEU A 14 -6.30 15.33 -1.19
C LEU A 14 -5.07 14.95 -0.35
N TYR A 15 -3.91 15.56 -0.62
CA TYR A 15 -2.70 15.31 0.16
C TYR A 15 -2.90 15.58 1.67
N ARG A 16 -3.53 16.71 2.01
CA ARG A 16 -3.82 17.06 3.41
C ARG A 16 -4.84 16.12 4.04
N GLU A 17 -5.83 15.67 3.29
CA GLU A 17 -6.82 14.70 3.76
C GLU A 17 -6.16 13.37 4.11
N ILE A 18 -5.27 12.86 3.24
CA ILE A 18 -4.49 11.65 3.50
C ILE A 18 -3.64 11.80 4.78
N LEU A 19 -2.94 12.93 4.94
CA LEU A 19 -2.14 13.17 6.14
C LEU A 19 -2.98 13.30 7.42
N ARG A 20 -4.20 13.85 7.33
CA ARG A 20 -5.14 13.89 8.48
C ARG A 20 -5.58 12.48 8.85
N VAL A 21 -5.91 11.64 7.87
CA VAL A 21 -6.26 10.23 8.11
C VAL A 21 -5.10 9.50 8.77
N ALA A 22 -3.88 9.68 8.27
CA ALA A 22 -2.68 9.11 8.87
C ALA A 22 -2.41 9.62 10.31
N LYS A 23 -2.89 10.80 10.68
CA LYS A 23 -2.77 11.32 12.05
C LYS A 23 -3.74 10.64 13.02
N THR A 24 -4.93 10.29 12.54
CA THR A 24 -5.99 9.66 13.33
C THR A 24 -6.03 8.14 13.21
N TRP A 25 -5.10 7.55 12.45
CA TRP A 25 -5.04 6.11 12.26
C TRP A 25 -4.59 5.42 13.55
N LYS A 26 -5.17 4.24 13.82
CA LYS A 26 -5.04 3.56 15.11
C LYS A 26 -3.64 2.97 15.33
N GLU A 27 -3.15 2.21 14.36
CA GLU A 27 -1.87 1.52 14.45
C GLU A 27 -0.73 2.44 13.97
N PRO A 28 0.33 2.67 14.78
CA PRO A 28 1.42 3.59 14.42
C PRO A 28 2.18 3.22 13.15
N GLU A 29 2.41 1.92 12.91
CA GLU A 29 3.12 1.44 11.71
C GLU A 29 2.31 1.70 10.45
N GLU A 30 0.99 1.48 10.52
CA GLU A 30 0.06 1.76 9.43
C GLU A 30 -0.08 3.27 9.19
N ALA A 31 -0.10 4.06 10.25
CA ALA A 31 -0.08 5.51 10.17
C ALA A 31 1.18 6.02 9.47
N GLN A 32 2.34 5.44 9.78
CA GLN A 32 3.61 5.75 9.13
C GLN A 32 3.56 5.36 7.64
N TYR A 33 3.07 4.17 7.33
CA TYR A 33 2.90 3.69 5.97
C TYR A 33 2.09 4.67 5.11
N ILE A 34 0.93 5.13 5.59
CA ILE A 34 0.08 6.08 4.86
C ILE A 34 0.86 7.37 4.54
N ARG A 35 1.66 7.89 5.48
CA ARG A 35 2.44 9.12 5.28
C ARG A 35 3.54 8.94 4.24
N GLU A 36 4.30 7.85 4.36
CA GLU A 36 5.42 7.56 3.46
C GLU A 36 4.94 7.30 2.04
N GLU A 37 3.86 6.53 1.89
CA GLU A 37 3.27 6.26 0.61
C GLU A 37 2.71 7.53 -0.05
N ALA A 38 2.00 8.37 0.71
CA ALA A 38 1.53 9.66 0.21
C ALA A 38 2.69 10.56 -0.19
N TYR A 39 3.74 10.65 0.61
CA TYR A 39 4.93 11.42 0.26
C TYR A 39 5.56 10.92 -1.04
N ARG A 40 5.81 9.61 -1.13
CA ARG A 40 6.43 8.97 -2.30
C ARG A 40 5.63 9.23 -3.57
N LEU A 41 4.33 8.91 -3.57
CA LEU A 41 3.49 9.03 -4.76
C LEU A 41 3.30 10.48 -5.21
N PHE A 42 3.10 11.42 -4.28
CA PHE A 42 2.97 12.82 -4.67
C PHE A 42 4.30 13.40 -5.16
N HIS A 43 5.44 12.93 -4.63
CA HIS A 43 6.75 13.33 -5.09
C HIS A 43 7.07 12.79 -6.50
N GLU A 44 6.79 11.51 -6.75
CA GLU A 44 6.97 10.87 -8.07
C GLU A 44 6.14 11.59 -9.16
N ASN A 45 4.91 11.99 -8.82
CA ASN A 45 3.98 12.63 -9.76
C ASN A 45 4.13 14.16 -9.86
N LYS A 46 5.12 14.79 -9.19
CA LYS A 46 5.23 16.26 -9.09
C LYS A 46 5.48 16.97 -10.43
N HIS A 47 5.93 16.25 -11.45
CA HIS A 47 6.26 16.77 -12.78
C HIS A 47 5.15 16.56 -13.81
N ILE A 48 4.02 15.96 -13.42
CA ILE A 48 2.87 15.80 -14.31
C ILE A 48 2.28 17.17 -14.63
N THR A 49 2.15 17.46 -15.93
CA THR A 49 1.56 18.70 -16.43
C THR A 49 0.25 18.48 -17.19
N SER A 50 -0.02 17.24 -17.60
CA SER A 50 -1.26 16.89 -18.31
C SER A 50 -2.45 16.98 -17.36
N GLN A 51 -3.47 17.75 -17.75
CA GLN A 51 -4.72 17.88 -16.99
C GLN A 51 -5.38 16.51 -16.76
N GLU A 52 -5.49 15.70 -17.82
CA GLU A 52 -6.10 14.37 -17.79
C GLU A 52 -5.36 13.44 -16.83
N GLU A 53 -4.03 13.41 -16.91
CA GLU A 53 -3.21 12.54 -16.05
C GLU A 53 -3.31 12.96 -14.56
N ILE A 54 -3.41 14.27 -14.27
CA ILE A 54 -3.64 14.74 -12.90
C ILE A 54 -5.03 14.32 -12.40
N GLU A 55 -6.05 14.37 -13.25
CA GLU A 55 -7.40 13.94 -12.91
C GLU A 55 -7.47 12.43 -12.63
N GLU A 56 -6.77 11.62 -13.43
CA GLU A 56 -6.61 10.18 -13.18
C GLU A 56 -5.92 9.90 -11.84
N LYS A 57 -4.83 10.62 -11.53
CA LYS A 57 -4.14 10.49 -10.23
C LYS A 57 -4.99 10.95 -9.06
N LEU A 58 -5.78 12.01 -9.24
CA LEU A 58 -6.74 12.47 -8.24
C LEU A 58 -7.83 11.43 -7.99
N PHE A 59 -8.34 10.80 -9.06
CA PHE A 59 -9.32 9.71 -8.96
C PHE A 59 -8.71 8.53 -8.20
N GLU A 60 -7.53 8.07 -8.61
CA GLU A 60 -6.79 7.00 -7.95
C GLU A 60 -6.63 7.26 -6.45
N GLY A 61 -6.06 8.41 -6.07
CA GLY A 61 -5.81 8.74 -4.68
C GLY A 61 -7.08 8.85 -3.83
N ARG A 62 -8.17 9.43 -4.38
CA ARG A 62 -9.46 9.52 -3.68
C ARG A 62 -10.08 8.15 -3.44
N THR A 63 -10.13 7.30 -4.47
CA THR A 63 -10.69 5.95 -4.34
C THR A 63 -9.88 5.12 -3.35
N ARG A 64 -8.54 5.21 -3.39
CA ARG A 64 -7.68 4.51 -2.42
C ARG A 64 -7.91 4.97 -0.98
N LEU A 65 -8.06 6.28 -0.77
CA LEU A 65 -8.36 6.84 0.54
C LEU A 65 -9.71 6.33 1.07
N GLU A 66 -10.75 6.34 0.23
CA GLU A 66 -12.09 5.88 0.58
C GLU A 66 -12.10 4.38 0.94
N LEU A 67 -11.49 3.53 0.09
CA LEU A 67 -11.37 2.10 0.35
C LEU A 67 -10.59 1.82 1.64
N GLY A 68 -9.50 2.54 1.87
CA GLY A 68 -8.71 2.39 3.09
C GLY A 68 -9.51 2.72 4.34
N ILE A 69 -10.26 3.82 4.34
CA ILE A 69 -11.13 4.22 5.45
C ILE A 69 -12.26 3.20 5.67
N HIS A 70 -12.89 2.72 4.59
CA HIS A 70 -14.03 1.81 4.65
C HIS A 70 -13.64 0.44 5.23
N TYR A 71 -12.52 -0.13 4.74
CA TYR A 71 -12.08 -1.46 5.16
C TYR A 71 -11.09 -1.46 6.33
N LYS A 72 -10.62 -0.29 6.78
CA LYS A 72 -9.55 -0.17 7.79
C LYS A 72 -8.26 -0.88 7.36
N ILE A 73 -7.92 -0.82 6.08
CA ILE A 73 -6.71 -1.41 5.51
C ILE A 73 -5.99 -0.33 4.71
N PRO A 74 -4.81 0.15 5.15
CA PRO A 74 -4.11 1.24 4.47
C PRO A 74 -3.34 0.77 3.22
N TYR A 75 -3.13 -0.54 3.10
CA TYR A 75 -2.31 -1.14 2.05
C TYR A 75 -3.07 -1.31 0.73
N PRO A 76 -2.36 -1.34 -0.42
CA PRO A 76 -2.94 -1.73 -1.71
C PRO A 76 -3.63 -3.08 -1.61
N ARG A 77 -4.90 -3.13 -2.03
CA ARG A 77 -5.71 -4.34 -1.93
C ARG A 77 -5.58 -5.15 -3.22
N PRO A 78 -5.07 -6.39 -3.19
CA PRO A 78 -5.11 -7.27 -4.35
C PRO A 78 -6.56 -7.50 -4.79
N TYR A 79 -6.85 -7.36 -6.08
CA TYR A 79 -8.18 -7.58 -6.61
C TYR A 79 -8.39 -9.08 -6.87
N HIS A 80 -9.34 -9.69 -6.17
CA HIS A 80 -9.72 -11.08 -6.38
C HIS A 80 -10.77 -11.18 -7.49
N VAL A 81 -10.33 -11.36 -8.73
CA VAL A 81 -11.23 -11.85 -9.78
C VAL A 81 -11.36 -13.36 -9.60
N VAL A 82 -12.59 -13.84 -9.39
CA VAL A 82 -12.88 -15.28 -9.46
C VAL A 82 -12.68 -15.70 -10.92
N PRO A 83 -11.75 -16.62 -11.22
CA PRO A 83 -11.55 -17.10 -12.58
C PRO A 83 -12.87 -17.64 -13.15
N GLY A 84 -13.30 -17.12 -14.30
CA GLY A 84 -14.47 -17.65 -15.03
C GLY A 84 -15.76 -16.81 -14.95
N ALA A 85 -15.89 -15.84 -14.03
CA ALA A 85 -17.11 -15.01 -13.96
C ALA A 85 -17.23 -14.00 -15.12
N THR A 86 -16.12 -13.59 -15.73
CA THR A 86 -16.06 -12.56 -16.79
C THR A 86 -15.35 -13.01 -18.07
N GLY A 87 -14.88 -14.27 -18.15
CA GLY A 87 -14.13 -14.79 -19.30
C GLY A 87 -12.75 -14.16 -19.55
N LYS A 88 -12.34 -13.18 -18.73
CA LYS A 88 -11.01 -12.54 -18.79
C LYS A 88 -10.09 -13.17 -17.75
N THR A 89 -8.82 -13.40 -18.10
CA THR A 89 -7.80 -13.84 -17.14
C THR A 89 -7.56 -12.74 -16.11
N ARG A 90 -7.14 -13.13 -14.89
CA ARG A 90 -6.90 -12.19 -13.77
C ARG A 90 -5.92 -11.08 -14.16
N ASP A 91 -5.02 -11.36 -15.09
CA ASP A 91 -3.98 -10.44 -15.57
C ASP A 91 -4.54 -9.22 -16.33
N MET A 92 -5.81 -9.25 -16.79
CA MET A 92 -6.37 -8.25 -17.71
C MET A 92 -7.20 -7.13 -17.04
N ILE A 93 -7.40 -7.14 -15.71
CA ILE A 93 -8.27 -6.17 -15.04
C ILE A 93 -7.50 -5.45 -13.92
N LYS A 94 -6.66 -4.47 -14.29
CA LYS A 94 -6.06 -3.54 -13.34
C LYS A 94 -7.10 -2.48 -12.93
N PRO A 95 -7.54 -2.39 -11.66
CA PRO A 95 -8.44 -1.32 -11.24
C PRO A 95 -7.80 0.04 -11.46
N ALA A 96 -8.58 1.02 -11.92
CA ALA A 96 -8.09 2.38 -12.16
C ALA A 96 -7.43 3.01 -10.91
N TYR A 97 -7.89 2.64 -9.72
CA TYR A 97 -7.32 3.09 -8.45
C TYR A 97 -6.04 2.37 -8.02
N MET A 98 -5.50 1.45 -8.83
CA MET A 98 -4.22 0.76 -8.56
C MET A 98 -3.16 1.12 -9.61
N ALA A 99 -3.38 2.16 -10.42
CA ALA A 99 -2.51 2.55 -11.53
C ALA A 99 -1.04 2.75 -11.10
N SER A 100 -0.79 3.22 -9.89
CA SER A 100 0.54 3.48 -9.33
C SER A 100 1.27 2.24 -8.78
N TYR A 101 0.64 1.05 -8.78
CA TYR A 101 1.28 -0.20 -8.33
C TYR A 101 1.65 -1.10 -9.50
N PRO A 102 2.76 -1.87 -9.38
CA PRO A 102 2.97 -3.02 -10.24
C PRO A 102 1.81 -4.01 -10.02
N TRP A 103 1.20 -4.45 -11.11
CA TRP A 103 0.01 -5.32 -11.09
C TRP A 103 0.34 -6.77 -10.66
N ASP A 104 1.61 -7.10 -10.46
CA ASP A 104 2.06 -8.47 -10.16
C ASP A 104 1.80 -8.96 -8.73
N LEU A 105 1.27 -8.11 -7.84
CA LEU A 105 1.06 -8.40 -6.42
C LEU A 105 0.14 -9.61 -6.15
N SER A 106 -0.56 -10.12 -7.17
CA SER A 106 -1.38 -11.33 -7.11
C SER A 106 -0.62 -12.66 -7.17
N HIS A 107 0.70 -12.66 -7.36
CA HIS A 107 1.51 -13.90 -7.32
C HIS A 107 1.93 -14.34 -5.91
N SER A 108 1.53 -13.62 -4.86
CA SER A 108 1.69 -14.10 -3.50
C SER A 108 0.63 -15.17 -3.19
N ASN A 109 0.94 -16.43 -3.53
CA ASN A 109 0.22 -17.62 -3.08
C ASN A 109 0.45 -17.89 -1.57
N THR A 110 0.28 -16.87 -0.73
CA THR A 110 0.40 -17.01 0.72
C THR A 110 -0.79 -16.36 1.40
N THR A 111 -1.68 -17.20 1.95
CA THR A 111 -2.59 -16.88 3.06
C THR A 111 -1.80 -16.59 4.33
N THR A 112 -0.80 -15.72 4.24
CA THR A 112 0.02 -15.28 5.36
C THR A 112 0.24 -13.80 5.14
N GLU A 113 -0.56 -13.01 5.84
CA GLU A 113 -0.22 -11.67 6.31
C GLU A 113 0.18 -10.69 5.21
N ALA A 114 -0.63 -9.65 4.98
CA ALA A 114 -0.26 -8.52 4.13
C ALA A 114 1.04 -7.88 4.67
N LYS A 115 2.19 -8.41 4.27
CA LYS A 115 3.48 -7.87 4.66
C LYS A 115 3.63 -6.55 3.93
N ARG A 116 3.70 -5.47 4.73
CA ARG A 116 4.06 -4.12 4.31
C ARG A 116 5.17 -4.18 3.25
N PRO A 117 5.07 -3.43 2.14
CA PRO A 117 6.23 -3.26 1.28
C PRO A 117 7.34 -2.58 2.11
N ARG A 118 8.58 -3.05 1.94
CA ARG A 118 9.73 -2.58 2.74
C ARG A 118 9.87 -1.06 2.63
N THR A 119 9.96 -0.39 3.77
CA THR A 119 10.09 1.07 3.81
C THR A 119 11.55 1.48 3.60
N ARG A 120 11.80 2.75 3.25
CA ARG A 120 13.15 3.31 3.06
C ARG A 120 14.07 3.13 4.28
N PHE A 121 13.53 2.96 5.47
CA PHE A 121 14.29 2.73 6.70
C PHE A 121 14.59 1.24 6.96
N GLU A 122 13.98 0.33 6.20
CA GLU A 122 14.28 -1.10 6.22
C GLU A 122 15.29 -1.52 5.14
N GLU A 123 15.70 -0.59 4.26
CA GLU A 123 16.77 -0.83 3.29
C GLU A 123 18.15 -0.96 3.96
N ASP A 124 18.32 -0.35 5.14
CA ASP A 124 19.60 -0.28 5.86
C ASP A 124 19.73 -1.31 7.01
N PHE A 125 18.74 -2.20 7.21
CA PHE A 125 18.84 -3.26 8.22
C PHE A 125 19.38 -4.52 7.55
N ASP A 126 20.71 -4.58 7.40
CA ASP A 126 21.42 -5.81 7.05
C ASP A 126 21.03 -6.89 8.08
N GLU A 127 20.34 -7.92 7.60
CA GLU A 127 19.83 -9.02 8.41
C GLU A 127 20.97 -9.83 9.09
N GLU A 128 22.22 -9.57 8.70
CA GLU A 128 23.44 -10.10 9.32
C GLU A 128 23.80 -9.48 10.67
N ASP A 129 23.29 -8.28 11.00
CA ASP A 129 23.68 -7.53 12.22
C ASP A 129 22.57 -7.51 13.28
N ASN A 130 21.69 -8.51 13.29
CA ASN A 130 20.69 -8.70 14.35
C ASN A 130 21.35 -9.30 15.61
N PRO A 131 21.59 -8.53 16.69
CA PRO A 131 22.30 -9.01 17.88
C PRO A 131 21.50 -10.03 18.71
N LEU A 132 20.27 -10.38 18.29
CA LEU A 132 19.41 -11.36 18.97
C LEU A 132 19.50 -12.78 18.40
N GLN A 133 20.30 -13.04 17.35
CA GLN A 133 20.58 -14.40 16.89
C GLN A 133 21.71 -15.08 17.68
N VAL A 134 21.68 -14.99 19.01
CA VAL A 134 22.47 -15.89 19.86
C VAL A 134 21.80 -17.26 19.84
N ARG A 135 22.35 -18.13 18.98
CA ARG A 135 22.12 -19.58 18.88
C ARG A 135 21.61 -20.21 20.19
N ARG A 136 20.33 -20.55 20.24
CA ARG A 136 19.84 -21.64 21.10
C ARG A 136 19.45 -22.79 20.20
N LYS A 137 20.37 -23.76 20.04
CA LYS A 137 20.01 -25.07 19.48
C LYS A 137 18.85 -25.64 20.33
N PRO A 138 17.75 -26.11 19.73
CA PRO A 138 16.73 -26.83 20.48
C PRO A 138 17.36 -28.10 21.06
N ARG A 139 17.20 -28.28 22.37
CA ARG A 139 17.65 -29.45 23.13
C ARG A 139 16.77 -30.63 22.67
N GLY A 140 17.37 -31.65 22.08
CA GLY A 140 16.64 -32.77 21.44
C GLY A 140 15.71 -33.50 22.41
N TYR A 141 14.50 -33.82 21.93
CA TYR A 141 13.58 -34.74 22.59
C TYR A 141 13.99 -36.17 22.25
N GLN A 142 14.39 -36.96 23.26
CA GLN A 142 14.49 -38.41 23.13
C GLN A 142 13.12 -39.03 23.41
N VAL A 143 12.58 -39.75 22.45
CA VAL A 143 11.34 -40.51 22.60
C VAL A 143 11.70 -41.85 23.24
N GLY A 144 11.27 -42.05 24.49
CA GLY A 144 11.41 -43.33 25.18
C GLY A 144 10.41 -44.34 24.63
N THR A 145 10.91 -45.47 24.11
CA THR A 145 10.14 -46.67 23.83
C THR A 145 9.97 -47.47 25.13
N SER A 146 8.76 -47.87 25.46
CA SER A 146 8.45 -48.96 26.39
C SER A 146 7.32 -49.79 25.79
#